data_AF-A0A3L9YKG3-F1
#
_entry.id   AF-A0A3L9YKG3-F1
#
_cell.length_a   1.000
_cell.length_b   1.000
_cell.length_c   1.000
_cell.angle_alpha   90.00
_cell.angle_beta   90.00
_cell.angle_gamma   90.00
#
_symmetry.space_group_name_H-M   'P 1'
#
loop_
_entity.id
_entity.type
_entity.pdbx_description
1 polymer ?
#
loop_
_entity_poly.entity_id
_entity_poly.type
_entity_poly.pdbx_seq_one_letter_code
_entity_poly.pdbx_strand_id
1 'polypeptide(L)'
;MTCFSQHTETQFCTLQSENEAWLSVIKAIEDVSQQVDLVIDKVLADNHYFITHPEIEDTNDKRIFGTLPCTTDCSIRFGLIYGKNKGMVLDPQTYPNLEILLLEFNSENIEQIKVKERYDNDIYSYSSGMRSGIVLYTNDKELKKKIRRFLKNQSKEKVETETTIAKN
;
A
#
# COMPACT_ATOMS: atom_id res chain seq x y z
N MET A 1 34.82 4.96 38.04
CA MET A 1 33.37 5.19 37.86
C MET A 1 33.17 5.49 36.39
N THR A 2 32.83 4.47 35.61
CA THR A 2 32.82 4.52 34.14
C THR A 2 31.36 4.66 33.71
N CYS A 3 30.96 5.85 33.27
CA CYS A 3 29.66 6.06 32.66
C CYS A 3 29.66 5.48 31.25
N PHE A 4 28.84 4.46 31.02
CA PHE A 4 28.47 4.02 29.67
C PHE A 4 27.50 5.06 29.08
N SER A 5 28.01 5.93 28.21
CA SER A 5 27.17 6.73 27.32
C SER A 5 26.54 5.78 26.30
N GLN A 6 25.29 5.38 26.53
CA GLN A 6 24.49 4.76 25.48
C GLN A 6 24.15 5.87 24.47
N HIS A 7 24.87 5.91 23.35
CA HIS A 7 24.39 6.64 22.19
C HIS A 7 23.10 5.96 21.73
N THR A 8 21.94 6.49 22.15
CA THR A 8 20.69 6.24 21.43
C THR A 8 20.76 7.06 20.16
N GLU A 9 21.41 6.52 19.12
CA GLU A 9 21.18 6.98 17.75
C GLU A 9 19.67 6.84 17.51
N THR A 10 18.98 7.97 17.58
CA THR A 10 17.63 8.11 17.04
C THR A 10 17.79 7.90 15.54
N GLN A 11 17.57 6.67 15.08
CA GLN A 11 17.56 6.37 13.65
C GLN A 11 16.49 7.26 13.01
N PHE A 12 16.95 8.33 12.36
CA PHE A 12 16.09 9.32 11.73
C PHE A 12 15.38 8.63 10.58
N CYS A 13 14.04 8.57 10.64
CA CYS A 13 13.29 7.93 9.59
C CYS A 13 13.06 8.87 8.41
N THR A 14 13.92 8.82 7.39
CA THR A 14 13.78 9.66 6.19
C THR A 14 12.46 9.42 5.46
N LEU A 15 12.01 8.16 5.43
CA LEU A 15 10.74 7.75 4.82
C LEU A 15 9.53 8.47 5.44
N GLN A 16 9.58 8.77 6.75
CA GLN A 16 8.51 9.50 7.42
C GLN A 16 8.39 10.92 6.88
N SER A 17 9.50 11.67 6.87
CA SER A 17 9.51 13.05 6.36
C SER A 17 9.18 13.13 4.87
N GLU A 18 9.64 12.17 4.07
CA GLU A 18 9.34 12.09 2.64
C GLU A 18 7.84 11.82 2.40
N ASN A 19 7.26 10.88 3.15
CA ASN A 19 5.85 10.54 3.02
C ASN A 19 4.94 11.66 3.55
N GLU A 20 5.30 12.35 4.63
CA GLU A 20 4.58 13.53 5.12
C GLU A 20 4.60 14.68 4.10
N ALA A 21 5.76 14.94 3.47
CA ALA A 21 5.88 15.92 2.41
C ALA A 21 5.03 15.54 1.17
N TRP A 22 5.09 14.27 0.76
CA TRP A 22 4.30 13.77 -0.37
C TRP A 22 2.79 13.84 -0.09
N LEU A 23 2.34 13.50 1.13
CA LEU A 23 0.94 13.62 1.55
C LEU A 23 0.46 15.08 1.54
N SER A 24 1.34 16.03 1.85
CA SER A 24 1.03 17.45 1.76
C SER A 24 0.84 17.90 0.30
N VAL A 25 1.66 17.38 -0.62
CA VAL A 25 1.54 17.67 -2.06
C VAL A 25 0.23 17.16 -2.63
N ILE A 26 -0.12 15.89 -2.39
CA ILE A 26 -1.37 15.31 -2.95
C ILE A 26 -2.62 16.02 -2.43
N LYS A 27 -2.62 16.46 -1.15
CA LYS A 27 -3.72 17.22 -0.55
C LYS A 27 -3.87 18.62 -1.14
N ALA A 28 -2.77 19.22 -1.61
CA ALA A 28 -2.79 20.56 -2.20
C ALA A 28 -3.25 20.58 -3.67
N ILE A 29 -3.24 19.43 -4.34
CA ILE A 29 -3.65 19.31 -5.74
C ILE A 29 -5.18 19.24 -5.82
N GLU A 30 -5.78 20.14 -6.58
CA GLU A 30 -7.24 20.14 -6.83
C GLU A 30 -7.63 19.25 -8.02
N ASP A 31 -6.71 19.03 -8.96
CA ASP A 31 -6.94 18.22 -10.15
C ASP A 31 -6.82 16.72 -9.85
N VAL A 32 -7.96 16.02 -9.92
CA VAL A 32 -8.05 14.58 -9.70
C VAL A 32 -7.15 13.81 -10.67
N SER A 33 -6.96 14.29 -11.90
CA SER A 33 -6.08 13.62 -12.87
C SER A 33 -4.63 13.57 -12.36
N GLN A 34 -4.13 14.72 -11.91
CA GLN A 34 -2.78 14.81 -11.34
C GLN A 34 -2.66 14.01 -10.03
N GLN A 35 -3.71 13.97 -9.22
CA GLN A 35 -3.71 13.12 -8.03
C GLN A 35 -3.63 11.63 -8.38
N VAL A 36 -4.37 11.17 -9.41
CA VAL A 36 -4.34 9.77 -9.85
C VAL A 36 -2.93 9.40 -10.32
N ASP A 37 -2.33 10.21 -11.18
CA ASP A 37 -0.99 9.96 -11.72
C ASP A 37 0.06 9.87 -10.60
N LEU A 38 0.05 10.82 -9.64
CA LEU A 38 0.96 10.81 -8.50
C LEU A 38 0.78 9.59 -7.60
N VAL A 39 -0.45 9.11 -7.41
CA VAL A 39 -0.73 7.92 -6.62
C VAL A 39 -0.19 6.68 -7.32
N ILE A 40 -0.41 6.55 -8.63
CA ILE A 40 0.11 5.42 -9.42
C ILE A 40 1.65 5.40 -9.34
N ASP A 41 2.29 6.54 -9.60
CA ASP A 41 3.76 6.67 -9.52
C ASP A 41 4.29 6.29 -8.14
N LYS A 42 3.61 6.72 -7.07
CA LYS A 42 3.99 6.40 -5.70
C LYS A 42 3.82 4.91 -5.37
N VAL A 43 2.74 4.27 -5.83
CA VAL A 43 2.53 2.82 -5.64
C VAL A 43 3.69 2.02 -6.26
N LEU A 44 4.11 2.40 -7.47
CA LEU A 44 5.19 1.74 -8.19
C LEU A 44 6.56 2.00 -7.54
N ALA A 45 6.82 3.25 -7.13
CA ALA A 45 8.06 3.63 -6.45
C ALA A 45 8.20 2.94 -5.08
N ASP A 46 7.14 2.90 -4.28
CA ASP A 46 7.14 2.27 -2.96
C ASP A 46 7.30 0.76 -3.08
N ASN A 47 6.73 0.10 -4.10
CA ASN A 47 6.98 -1.31 -4.37
C ASN A 47 8.48 -1.60 -4.56
N HIS A 48 9.18 -0.77 -5.34
CA HIS A 48 10.63 -0.90 -5.52
C HIS A 48 11.41 -0.68 -4.21
N TYR A 49 10.97 0.28 -3.39
CA TYR A 49 11.55 0.53 -2.07
C TYR A 49 11.43 -0.69 -1.15
N PHE A 50 10.27 -1.37 -1.11
CA PHE A 50 10.07 -2.55 -0.26
C PHE A 50 10.68 -3.84 -0.83
N ILE A 51 10.95 -3.92 -2.14
CA ILE A 51 11.77 -5.01 -2.70
C ILE A 51 13.22 -4.88 -2.22
N THR A 52 13.74 -3.65 -2.18
CA THR A 52 15.12 -3.37 -1.74
C THR A 52 15.27 -3.33 -0.22
N HIS A 53 14.18 -3.05 0.51
CA HIS A 53 14.10 -2.98 1.97
C HIS A 53 12.90 -3.79 2.49
N PRO A 54 12.94 -5.14 2.42
CA PRO A 54 11.80 -5.98 2.78
C PRO A 54 11.42 -5.85 4.26
N GLU A 55 10.12 -5.68 4.53
CA GLU A 55 9.57 -5.84 5.88
C GLU A 55 9.65 -7.33 6.25
N ILE A 56 10.41 -7.69 7.29
CA ILE A 56 10.55 -9.11 7.70
C ILE A 56 9.36 -9.51 8.57
N GLU A 57 8.38 -10.22 8.01
CA GLU A 57 7.26 -10.80 8.77
C GLU A 57 7.60 -12.23 9.25
N ASP A 58 7.41 -12.52 10.54
CA ASP A 58 7.49 -13.89 11.08
C ASP A 58 6.24 -14.67 10.68
N THR A 59 6.45 -15.71 9.88
CA THR A 59 5.42 -16.57 9.32
C THR A 59 4.69 -17.43 10.36
N ASN A 60 5.19 -17.51 11.61
CA ASN A 60 4.56 -18.31 12.67
C ASN A 60 3.64 -17.50 13.62
N ASP A 61 3.93 -16.22 13.88
CA ASP A 61 3.16 -15.37 14.82
C ASP A 61 2.59 -14.09 14.15
N LYS A 62 2.82 -13.90 12.83
CA LYS A 62 2.50 -12.66 12.09
C LYS A 62 3.06 -11.39 12.73
N ARG A 63 4.13 -11.52 13.51
CA ARG A 63 4.85 -10.40 14.11
C ARG A 63 6.07 -10.09 13.26
N ILE A 64 6.28 -8.82 12.95
CA ILE A 64 7.38 -8.38 12.10
C ILE A 64 8.68 -8.43 12.92
N PHE A 65 9.49 -9.49 12.77
CA PHE A 65 10.81 -9.60 13.41
C PHE A 65 11.89 -9.05 12.47
N GLY A 66 11.95 -7.72 12.46
CA GLY A 66 12.96 -6.94 11.79
C GLY A 66 12.57 -5.48 11.87
N THR A 67 12.89 -4.82 12.99
CA THR A 67 12.74 -3.37 13.11
C THR A 67 13.70 -2.70 12.13
N LEU A 68 13.27 -2.47 10.90
CA LEU A 68 13.49 -1.16 10.31
C LEU A 68 12.45 -0.25 10.99
N PRO A 69 12.82 0.55 12.00
CA PRO A 69 11.87 1.37 12.76
C PRO A 69 11.04 2.32 11.88
N CYS A 70 11.48 2.53 10.63
CA CYS A 70 10.76 3.30 9.62
C CYS A 70 9.52 2.64 9.04
N THR A 71 9.56 1.36 8.68
CA THR A 71 8.64 0.84 7.65
C THR A 71 7.26 0.49 8.22
N THR A 72 7.21 0.00 9.46
CA THR A 72 5.97 -0.45 10.09
C THR A 72 5.00 0.69 10.40
N ASP A 73 5.52 1.90 10.58
CA ASP A 73 4.78 3.07 11.08
C ASP A 73 4.76 4.24 10.08
N CYS A 74 5.67 4.25 9.11
CA CYS A 74 5.84 5.37 8.18
C CYS A 74 5.47 5.03 6.73
N SER A 75 5.15 3.77 6.41
CA SER A 75 4.72 3.37 5.07
C SER A 75 3.28 3.84 4.77
N ILE A 76 3.01 4.15 3.50
CA ILE A 76 1.67 4.47 3.01
C ILE A 76 1.04 3.20 2.46
N ARG A 77 -0.21 2.91 2.86
CA ARG A 77 -1.00 1.82 2.28
C ARG A 77 -1.90 2.36 1.18
N PHE A 78 -1.93 1.67 0.05
CA PHE A 78 -2.79 2.05 -1.08
C PHE A 78 -3.94 1.06 -1.20
N GLY A 79 -5.16 1.56 -1.35
CA GLY A 79 -6.36 0.76 -1.47
C GLY A 79 -7.30 1.29 -2.54
N LEU A 80 -8.08 0.40 -3.11
CA LEU A 80 -9.12 0.71 -4.09
C LEU A 80 -10.46 0.17 -3.62
N ILE A 81 -11.47 1.03 -3.55
CA ILE A 81 -12.86 0.66 -3.29
C ILE A 81 -13.63 0.73 -4.61
N TYR A 82 -14.20 -0.41 -5.02
CA TYR A 82 -14.91 -0.56 -6.29
C TYR A 82 -16.36 -1.08 -6.10
N GLY A 83 -16.88 -0.99 -4.88
CA GLY A 83 -18.27 -1.28 -4.56
C GLY A 83 -18.52 -1.35 -3.06
N LYS A 84 -19.79 -1.49 -2.68
CA LYS A 84 -20.19 -1.66 -1.28
C LYS A 84 -19.50 -2.90 -0.70
N ASN A 85 -18.66 -2.70 0.31
CA ASN A 85 -17.83 -3.73 0.96
C ASN A 85 -16.89 -4.48 0.01
N LYS A 86 -16.53 -3.87 -1.14
CA LYS A 86 -15.60 -4.45 -2.12
C LYS A 86 -14.42 -3.53 -2.30
N GLY A 87 -13.25 -3.98 -1.86
CA GLY A 87 -12.00 -3.30 -2.08
C GLY A 87 -10.84 -4.26 -2.23
N MET A 88 -9.71 -3.72 -2.68
CA MET A 88 -8.45 -4.44 -2.77
C MET A 88 -7.30 -3.52 -2.34
N VAL A 89 -6.23 -4.12 -1.84
CA VAL A 89 -4.97 -3.42 -1.60
C VAL A 89 -4.25 -3.27 -2.94
N LEU A 90 -3.68 -2.10 -3.19
CA LEU A 90 -2.85 -1.83 -4.36
C LEU A 90 -1.39 -2.07 -3.96
N ASP A 91 -1.01 -3.34 -3.94
CA ASP A 91 0.33 -3.80 -3.59
C ASP A 91 0.85 -4.75 -4.68
N PRO A 92 1.85 -4.35 -5.47
CA PRO A 92 2.41 -5.20 -6.51
C PRO A 92 3.14 -6.44 -5.97
N GLN A 93 3.58 -6.46 -4.70
CA GLN A 93 4.13 -7.67 -4.07
C GLN A 93 3.04 -8.72 -3.85
N THR A 94 1.86 -8.26 -3.40
CA THR A 94 0.69 -9.13 -3.22
C THR A 94 0.11 -9.59 -4.56
N TYR A 95 0.21 -8.75 -5.60
CA TYR A 95 -0.37 -8.99 -6.92
C TYR A 95 0.64 -8.66 -8.04
N PRO A 96 1.42 -9.64 -8.56
CA PRO A 96 2.51 -9.39 -9.52
C PRO A 96 2.11 -8.71 -10.83
N ASN A 97 0.84 -8.84 -11.24
CA ASN A 97 0.32 -8.22 -12.46
C ASN A 97 -0.44 -6.90 -12.21
N LEU A 98 -0.33 -6.33 -11.00
CA LEU A 98 -1.07 -5.13 -10.62
C LEU A 98 -0.73 -3.93 -11.48
N GLU A 99 0.52 -3.81 -11.94
CA GLU A 99 0.98 -2.70 -12.78
C GLU A 99 0.11 -2.55 -14.03
N ILE A 100 -0.27 -3.66 -14.67
CA ILE A 100 -1.16 -3.66 -15.85
C ILE A 100 -2.54 -3.07 -15.50
N LEU A 101 -3.05 -3.36 -14.30
CA LEU A 101 -4.33 -2.80 -13.85
C LEU A 101 -4.20 -1.31 -13.47
N LEU A 102 -3.06 -0.88 -12.94
CA LEU A 102 -2.82 0.53 -12.60
C LEU A 102 -2.78 1.43 -13.83
N LEU A 103 -2.27 0.95 -14.96
CA LEU A 103 -2.28 1.67 -16.25
C LEU A 103 -3.69 2.00 -16.76
N GLU A 104 -4.71 1.33 -16.22
CA GLU A 104 -6.10 1.59 -16.57
C GLU A 104 -6.71 2.72 -15.74
N PHE A 105 -6.05 3.19 -14.67
CA PHE A 105 -6.62 4.20 -13.78
C PHE A 105 -6.40 5.59 -14.35
N ASN A 106 -7.44 6.41 -14.36
CA ASN A 106 -7.39 7.80 -14.80
C ASN A 106 -8.52 8.62 -14.15
N SER A 107 -8.54 9.93 -14.41
CA SER A 107 -9.56 10.84 -13.88
C SER A 107 -10.98 10.56 -14.38
N GLU A 108 -11.17 9.81 -15.47
CA GLU A 108 -12.50 9.45 -15.97
C GLU A 108 -13.12 8.28 -15.20
N ASN A 109 -12.29 7.40 -14.62
CA ASN A 109 -12.74 6.18 -13.95
C ASN A 109 -12.43 6.11 -12.45
N ILE A 110 -11.58 7.00 -11.94
CA ILE A 110 -11.40 7.24 -10.50
C ILE A 110 -12.19 8.49 -10.12
N GLU A 111 -13.15 8.32 -9.21
CA GLU A 111 -14.08 9.38 -8.82
C GLU A 111 -13.54 10.23 -7.68
N GLN A 112 -12.81 9.60 -6.77
CA GLN A 112 -12.35 10.25 -5.56
C GLN A 112 -11.10 9.56 -5.04
N ILE A 113 -10.18 10.35 -4.53
CA ILE A 113 -9.06 9.90 -3.73
C ILE A 113 -9.26 10.45 -2.31
N LYS A 114 -9.19 9.58 -1.31
CA LYS A 114 -9.21 9.97 0.11
C LYS A 114 -7.86 9.67 0.73
N VAL A 115 -7.31 10.69 1.36
CA VAL A 115 -6.13 10.58 2.22
C VAL A 115 -6.60 10.32 3.64
N LYS A 116 -6.12 9.25 4.25
CA LYS A 116 -6.27 8.95 5.69
C LYS A 116 -4.90 9.06 6.32
N GLU A 117 -4.69 10.01 7.21
CA GLU A 117 -3.40 10.15 7.87
C GLU A 117 -3.33 9.27 9.12
N ARG A 118 -2.09 8.97 9.54
CA ARG A 118 -1.83 8.40 10.86
C ARG A 118 -2.55 9.28 11.91
N TYR A 119 -3.34 8.66 12.78
CA TYR A 119 -4.18 9.31 13.80
C TYR A 119 -5.51 9.94 13.36
N ASP A 120 -5.96 9.76 12.11
CA ASP A 120 -7.37 10.01 11.77
C ASP A 120 -8.25 8.92 12.43
N ASN A 121 -9.11 9.33 13.37
CA ASN A 121 -9.91 8.47 14.25
C ASN A 121 -10.97 7.63 13.51
N ASP A 122 -10.58 6.61 12.73
CA ASP A 122 -11.52 5.81 11.92
C ASP A 122 -11.38 4.29 12.08
N ILE A 123 -12.08 3.77 13.10
CA ILE A 123 -12.89 2.53 13.27
C ILE A 123 -12.40 1.16 12.71
N TYR A 124 -11.50 1.06 11.74
CA TYR A 124 -11.10 -0.23 11.15
C TYR A 124 -9.74 -0.71 11.66
N SER A 125 -9.79 -1.81 12.43
CA SER A 125 -8.71 -2.69 12.93
C SER A 125 -7.43 -2.07 13.52
N TYR A 126 -7.03 -2.58 14.67
CA TYR A 126 -5.88 -2.15 15.47
C TYR A 126 -4.53 -2.09 14.71
N SER A 127 -4.37 -2.83 13.61
CA SER A 127 -3.19 -2.82 12.74
C SER A 127 -3.19 -1.71 11.66
N SER A 128 -4.35 -1.13 11.33
CA SER A 128 -4.49 -0.04 10.34
C SER A 128 -4.33 1.36 10.95
N GLY A 129 -4.39 1.49 12.27
CA GLY A 129 -4.24 2.77 12.97
C GLY A 129 -2.80 3.32 13.03
N MET A 130 -1.80 2.54 12.57
CA MET A 130 -0.39 2.93 12.68
C MET A 130 0.22 3.50 11.39
N ARG A 131 -0.49 3.47 10.25
CA ARG A 131 0.03 3.87 8.94
C ARG A 131 -0.93 4.83 8.23
N SER A 132 -0.39 5.77 7.44
CA SER A 132 -1.19 6.58 6.53
C SER A 132 -1.71 5.72 5.37
N GLY A 133 -2.87 6.06 4.82
CA GLY A 133 -3.52 5.32 3.74
C GLY A 133 -4.11 6.23 2.67
N ILE A 134 -3.95 5.83 1.41
CA ILE A 134 -4.60 6.44 0.25
C ILE A 134 -5.64 5.47 -0.28
N VAL A 135 -6.90 5.92 -0.34
CA VAL A 135 -8.01 5.10 -0.83
C VAL A 135 -8.60 5.75 -2.08
N LEU A 136 -8.48 5.05 -3.21
CA LEU A 136 -9.13 5.41 -4.46
C LEU A 136 -10.55 4.82 -4.48
N TYR A 137 -11.50 5.56 -5.04
CA TYR A 137 -12.88 5.13 -5.22
C TYR A 137 -13.24 5.16 -6.70
N THR A 138 -13.91 4.11 -7.16
CA THR A 138 -14.43 4.04 -8.53
C THR A 138 -15.86 3.53 -8.54
N ASN A 139 -16.77 4.22 -9.26
CA ASN A 139 -18.01 3.62 -9.72
C ASN A 139 -18.05 3.17 -11.18
N ASP A 140 -16.96 3.35 -11.92
CA ASP A 140 -16.89 2.98 -13.33
C ASP A 140 -17.14 1.48 -13.54
N LYS A 141 -18.02 1.19 -14.50
CA LYS A 141 -18.48 -0.19 -14.75
C LYS A 141 -17.41 -1.02 -15.45
N GLU A 142 -16.65 -0.42 -16.35
CA GLU A 142 -15.62 -1.14 -17.12
C GLU A 142 -14.41 -1.44 -16.26
N LEU A 143 -13.92 -0.47 -15.49
CA LEU A 143 -12.86 -0.65 -14.53
C LEU A 143 -13.24 -1.70 -13.47
N LYS A 144 -14.47 -1.66 -12.94
CA LYS A 144 -14.99 -2.72 -12.05
C LYS A 144 -14.95 -4.11 -12.69
N LYS A 145 -15.21 -4.24 -13.99
CA LYS A 145 -15.11 -5.53 -14.69
C LYS A 145 -13.65 -5.97 -14.80
N LYS A 146 -12.73 -5.06 -15.14
CA LYS A 146 -11.28 -5.33 -15.22
C LYS A 146 -10.74 -5.79 -13.86
N ILE A 147 -11.06 -5.08 -12.78
CA ILE A 147 -10.69 -5.46 -11.39
C ILE A 147 -11.20 -6.86 -11.02
N ARG A 148 -12.46 -7.17 -11.30
CA ARG A 148 -13.01 -8.51 -10.98
C ARG A 148 -12.34 -9.62 -11.78
N ARG A 149 -12.05 -9.38 -13.06
CA ARG A 149 -11.32 -10.33 -13.91
C ARG A 149 -9.90 -10.54 -13.38
N PHE A 150 -9.22 -9.45 -13.05
CA PHE A 150 -7.89 -9.46 -12.43
C PHE A 150 -7.86 -10.34 -11.17
N LEU A 151 -8.73 -10.04 -10.18
CA LEU A 151 -8.80 -10.79 -8.93
C LEU A 151 -9.15 -12.28 -9.14
N LYS A 152 -10.02 -12.58 -10.11
CA LYS A 152 -10.36 -13.97 -10.46
C LYS A 152 -9.16 -14.72 -11.05
N ASN A 153 -8.37 -14.08 -11.92
CA ASN A 153 -7.19 -14.71 -12.51
C ASN A 153 -6.11 -14.97 -11.45
N GLN A 154 -5.88 -14.01 -10.55
CA GLN A 154 -4.97 -14.17 -9.42
C GLN A 154 -5.35 -15.35 -8.51
N SER A 155 -6.66 -15.55 -8.26
CA SER A 155 -7.11 -16.70 -7.47
C SER A 155 -6.85 -18.05 -8.13
N LYS A 156 -6.85 -18.12 -9.48
CA LYS A 156 -6.56 -19.35 -10.21
C LYS A 156 -5.07 -19.67 -10.21
N GLU A 157 -4.24 -18.66 -10.46
CA GLU A 157 -2.78 -18.79 -10.45
C GLU A 157 -2.29 -19.32 -9.09
N LYS A 158 -2.80 -18.80 -7.97
CA LYS A 158 -2.46 -19.33 -6.63
C LYS A 158 -2.81 -20.81 -6.45
N VAL A 159 -4.00 -21.22 -6.89
CA VAL A 159 -4.47 -22.62 -6.77
C VAL A 159 -3.62 -23.58 -7.63
N GLU A 160 -3.24 -23.18 -8.84
CA GLU A 160 -2.41 -24.01 -9.72
C GLU A 160 -0.97 -24.16 -9.20
N THR A 161 -0.44 -23.11 -8.57
CA THR A 161 0.90 -23.13 -7.98
C THR A 161 0.96 -24.06 -6.75
N GLU A 162 -0.04 -23.97 -5.86
CA GLU A 162 -0.14 -24.83 -4.67
C GLU A 162 -0.37 -26.31 -5.02
N THR A 163 -1.16 -26.59 -6.07
CA THR A 163 -1.43 -27.97 -6.52
C THR A 163 -0.19 -28.64 -7.14
N THR A 164 0.74 -27.85 -7.67
CA THR A 164 1.99 -28.36 -8.26
C THR A 164 3.04 -28.66 -7.20
N ILE A 165 3.11 -27.85 -6.13
CA ILE A 165 4.02 -28.06 -5.00
C ILE A 165 3.58 -29.27 -4.16
N ALA A 166 2.27 -29.49 -3.99
CA ALA A 166 1.75 -30.64 -3.23
C ALA A 166 1.91 -32.01 -3.94
N LYS A 167 2.43 -32.03 -5.17
CA LYS A 167 2.60 -33.25 -5.98
C LYS A 167 4.06 -33.65 -6.20
N ASN A 168 5.02 -32.91 -5.66
CA ASN A 168 6.45 -33.20 -5.71
C ASN A 168 7.00 -33.56 -4.33
#